data_AF-A0A1G8ANX7-F1
#
_entry.id   AF-A0A1G8ANX7-F1
#
_cell.length_a   1.000
_cell.length_b   1.000
_cell.length_c   1.000
_cell.angle_alpha   90.00
_cell.angle_beta   90.00
_cell.angle_gamma   90.00
#
_symmetry.space_group_name_H-M   'P 1'
#
loop_
_entity.id
_entity.type
_entity.pdbx_description
1 polymer ?
#
loop_
_entity_poly.entity_id
_entity_poly.type
_entity_poly.pdbx_seq_one_letter_code
_entity_poly.pdbx_strand_id
1 'polypeptide(L)'
;MSDVVRFCRSRNAGRRCTRPLDHPGLHRHRTIMWTDAAADPSRCPGSSKPSSPAAALADGWPHGRALCPVCHRFVPLVDGLLEEHVSSDEDETDAEASRRREWLNTHGW
;
A
#
# COMPACT_ATOMS: atom_id res chain seq x y z
N MET A 1 -8.67 17.90 18.62
CA MET A 1 -7.80 17.06 17.78
C MET A 1 -8.54 15.75 17.60
N SER A 2 -9.05 15.43 16.41
CA SER A 2 -9.61 14.10 16.18
C SER A 2 -8.44 13.11 16.20
N ASP A 3 -8.43 12.20 17.17
CA ASP A 3 -7.46 11.11 17.19
C ASP A 3 -7.66 10.25 15.94
N VAL A 4 -6.68 10.31 15.04
CA VAL A 4 -6.70 9.47 13.83
C VAL A 4 -6.44 8.04 14.28
N VAL A 5 -7.49 7.21 14.26
CA VAL A 5 -7.37 5.79 14.57
C VAL A 5 -6.50 5.12 13.52
N ARG A 6 -5.34 4.61 13.95
CA ARG A 6 -4.47 3.76 13.12
C ARG A 6 -4.95 2.31 13.23
N PHE A 7 -5.09 1.65 12.09
CA PHE A 7 -5.48 0.23 12.04
C PHE A 7 -4.26 -0.67 11.87
N CYS A 8 -4.34 -1.88 12.43
CA CYS A 8 -3.36 -2.93 12.24
C CYS A 8 -3.05 -3.14 10.75
N ARG A 9 -1.76 -3.33 10.44
CA ARG A 9 -1.24 -3.43 9.06
C ARG A 9 -1.31 -4.86 8.52
N SER A 10 -1.56 -5.86 9.37
CA SER A 10 -1.69 -7.26 8.98
C SER A 10 -2.79 -7.46 7.92
N ARG A 11 -2.52 -8.35 6.97
CA ARG A 11 -3.44 -8.72 5.90
C ARG A 11 -3.57 -10.24 5.81
N ASN A 12 -4.68 -10.72 5.25
CA ASN A 12 -4.86 -12.12 4.89
C ASN A 12 -5.62 -12.20 3.57
N ALA A 13 -5.00 -12.82 2.56
CA ALA A 13 -5.53 -12.88 1.20
C ALA A 13 -5.95 -11.49 0.70
N GLY A 14 -5.12 -10.50 0.99
CA GLY A 14 -5.30 -9.10 0.63
C GLY A 14 -6.22 -8.28 1.55
N ARG A 15 -7.00 -8.91 2.42
CA ARG A 15 -7.93 -8.23 3.34
C ARG A 15 -7.18 -7.63 4.52
N ARG A 16 -7.33 -6.32 4.76
CA ARG A 16 -6.65 -5.62 5.87
C ARG A 16 -7.36 -5.82 7.20
N CYS A 17 -6.60 -6.02 8.28
CA CYS A 17 -7.13 -6.03 9.63
C CYS A 17 -7.87 -4.71 9.93
N THR A 18 -9.07 -4.80 10.52
CA THR A 18 -9.93 -3.66 10.87
C THR A 18 -9.88 -3.36 12.37
N ARG A 19 -8.90 -3.90 13.08
CA ARG A 19 -8.68 -3.62 14.51
C ARG A 19 -7.65 -2.49 14.68
N PRO A 20 -7.69 -1.75 15.81
CA PRO A 20 -6.69 -0.73 16.10
C PRO A 20 -5.25 -1.27 16.04
N LEU A 21 -4.29 -0.40 15.77
CA LEU A 21 -2.87 -0.73 15.89
C LEU A 21 -2.58 -1.28 17.31
N ASP A 22 -1.68 -2.26 17.40
CA ASP A 22 -1.29 -2.92 18.65
C ASP A 22 -2.42 -3.66 19.40
N HIS A 23 -3.47 -4.07 18.69
CA HIS A 23 -4.54 -4.86 19.30
C HIS A 23 -4.06 -6.23 19.84
N PRO A 24 -4.59 -6.70 20.99
CA PRO A 24 -4.28 -8.05 21.48
C PRO A 24 -5.08 -9.13 20.74
N GLY A 25 -4.51 -10.32 20.58
CA GLY A 25 -5.18 -11.50 20.00
C GLY A 25 -5.24 -11.50 18.47
N LEU A 26 -6.11 -12.34 17.90
CA LEU A 26 -6.19 -12.57 16.46
C LEU A 26 -6.47 -11.29 15.65
N HIS A 27 -5.88 -11.24 14.45
CA HIS A 27 -6.27 -10.27 13.43
C HIS A 27 -7.70 -10.51 13.00
N ARG A 28 -8.37 -9.46 12.51
CA ARG A 28 -9.78 -9.56 12.13
C ARG A 28 -10.13 -8.62 10.98
N HIS A 29 -10.88 -9.13 10.02
CA HIS A 29 -11.60 -8.34 9.03
C HIS A 29 -13.04 -8.86 8.95
N ARG A 30 -14.00 -8.05 9.43
CA ARG A 30 -15.42 -8.46 9.58
C ARG A 30 -15.54 -9.74 10.43
N THR A 31 -15.89 -10.88 9.84
CA THR A 31 -16.04 -12.18 10.52
C THR A 31 -14.83 -13.11 10.33
N ILE A 32 -13.85 -12.71 9.52
CA ILE A 32 -12.65 -13.49 9.25
C ILE A 32 -11.60 -13.15 10.31
N MET A 33 -10.99 -14.17 10.92
CA MET A 33 -9.91 -14.03 11.90
C MET A 33 -8.69 -14.85 11.46
N TRP A 34 -7.49 -14.37 11.78
CA TRP A 34 -6.24 -15.06 11.46
C TRP A 34 -5.12 -14.78 12.47
N THR A 35 -4.16 -15.69 12.51
CA THR A 35 -2.90 -15.56 13.28
C THR A 35 -1.83 -14.86 12.45
N ASP A 36 -0.72 -14.47 13.06
CA ASP A 36 0.45 -13.93 12.32
C ASP A 36 1.00 -14.92 11.29
N ALA A 37 1.01 -16.22 11.60
CA ALA A 37 1.49 -17.25 10.68
C ALA A 37 0.63 -17.37 9.40
N ALA A 38 -0.63 -16.93 9.46
CA ALA A 38 -1.53 -16.90 8.32
C ALA A 38 -1.62 -15.51 7.67
N ALA A 39 -0.80 -14.54 8.10
CA ALA A 39 -0.77 -13.21 7.50
C ALA A 39 -0.05 -13.23 6.14
N ASP A 40 -0.48 -12.33 5.24
CA ASP A 40 0.26 -12.04 4.02
C ASP A 40 1.68 -11.55 4.40
N PRO A 41 2.72 -11.89 3.60
CA PRO A 41 4.07 -11.41 3.88
C PRO A 41 4.13 -9.88 3.84
N SER A 42 5.04 -9.31 4.64
CA SER A 42 5.30 -7.87 4.65
C SER A 42 5.72 -7.37 3.26
N ARG A 43 6.65 -8.11 2.62
CA ARG A 43 7.08 -7.91 1.24
C ARG A 43 5.87 -8.01 0.31
N CYS A 44 5.64 -6.96 -0.45
CA CYS A 44 4.58 -6.94 -1.43
C CYS A 44 4.87 -7.99 -2.53
N PRO A 45 3.92 -8.86 -2.90
CA PRO A 45 4.11 -9.81 -4.00
C PRO A 45 4.12 -9.10 -5.38
N GLY A 46 3.97 -7.77 -5.41
CA GLY A 46 4.26 -6.93 -6.57
C GLY A 46 5.74 -6.61 -6.76
N SER A 47 6.57 -6.80 -5.74
CA SER A 47 8.01 -6.53 -5.82
C SER A 47 8.70 -7.33 -6.91
N SER A 48 9.66 -6.72 -7.60
CA SER A 48 10.42 -7.29 -8.71
C SER A 48 9.58 -7.68 -9.94
N LYS A 49 8.30 -7.29 -9.99
CA LYS A 49 7.49 -7.51 -11.18
C LYS A 49 7.78 -6.44 -12.23
N PRO A 50 7.78 -6.80 -13.53
CA PRO A 50 7.83 -5.83 -14.61
C PRO A 50 6.71 -4.81 -14.48
N SER A 51 7.05 -3.55 -14.74
CA SER A 51 6.10 -2.45 -14.75
C SER A 51 6.62 -1.30 -15.59
N SER A 52 5.76 -0.32 -15.85
CA SER A 52 6.08 0.89 -16.59
C SER A 52 5.85 2.11 -15.71
N PRO A 53 6.59 3.21 -15.92
CA PRO A 53 6.31 4.48 -15.24
C PRO A 53 4.83 4.82 -15.35
N ALA A 54 4.25 5.28 -14.25
CA ALA A 54 2.88 5.77 -14.28
C ALA A 54 2.81 7.10 -15.04
N ALA A 55 1.63 7.40 -15.59
CA ALA A 55 1.37 8.71 -16.18
C ALA A 55 1.69 9.81 -15.16
N ALA A 56 2.22 10.95 -15.62
CA ALA A 56 2.53 12.05 -14.73
C ALA A 56 1.33 12.99 -14.57
N LEU A 57 1.15 13.54 -13.37
CA LEU A 57 0.38 14.75 -13.15
C LEU A 57 1.11 15.96 -13.76
N ALA A 58 0.43 17.11 -13.81
CA ALA A 58 0.94 18.31 -14.48
C ALA A 58 2.29 18.82 -13.91
N ASP A 59 2.59 18.51 -12.65
CA ASP A 59 3.84 18.86 -11.97
C ASP A 59 4.90 17.74 -12.00
N GLY A 60 4.65 16.67 -12.76
CA GLY A 60 5.58 15.57 -12.95
C GLY A 60 5.49 14.46 -11.91
N TRP A 61 4.63 14.55 -10.90
CA TRP A 61 4.42 13.44 -9.95
C TRP A 61 3.79 12.23 -10.69
N PRO A 62 4.22 10.98 -10.46
CA PRO A 62 5.02 10.48 -9.34
C PRO A 62 6.52 10.41 -9.63
N HIS A 63 7.04 11.23 -10.56
CA HIS A 63 8.46 11.35 -10.88
C HIS A 63 9.07 10.04 -11.43
N GLY A 64 8.37 9.44 -12.40
CA GLY A 64 8.84 8.22 -13.07
C GLY A 64 8.59 6.91 -12.31
N ARG A 65 8.06 6.97 -11.09
CA ARG A 65 7.63 5.79 -10.33
C ARG A 65 6.44 5.11 -11.00
N ALA A 66 6.31 3.80 -10.77
CA ALA A 66 5.24 2.98 -11.30
C ALA A 66 4.19 2.67 -10.22
N LEU A 67 2.93 2.54 -10.63
CA LEU A 67 1.86 2.09 -9.74
C LEU A 67 1.93 0.57 -9.57
N CYS A 68 2.14 0.10 -8.34
CA CYS A 68 2.07 -1.33 -8.05
C CYS A 68 0.60 -1.81 -8.11
N PRO A 69 0.24 -2.81 -8.94
CA PRO A 69 -1.14 -3.28 -9.06
C PRO A 69 -1.62 -4.10 -7.84
N VAL A 70 -0.74 -4.38 -6.88
CA VAL A 70 -1.06 -5.18 -5.69
C VAL A 70 -1.37 -4.30 -4.48
N CYS A 71 -0.53 -3.30 -4.21
CA CYS A 71 -0.67 -2.44 -3.03
C CYS A 71 -1.02 -0.99 -3.37
N HIS A 72 -1.10 -0.64 -4.66
CA HIS A 72 -1.42 0.70 -5.17
C HIS A 72 -0.46 1.80 -4.69
N ARG A 73 0.75 1.44 -4.25
CA ARG A 73 1.83 2.41 -3.98
C ARG A 73 2.56 2.76 -5.28
N PHE A 74 3.08 3.98 -5.33
CA PHE A 74 4.00 4.41 -6.38
C PHE A 74 5.42 4.05 -5.97
N VAL A 75 6.00 3.09 -6.68
CA VAL A 75 7.28 2.47 -6.36
C VAL A 75 8.31 2.83 -7.44
N PRO A 76 9.55 3.14 -7.08
CA PRO A 76 10.62 3.30 -8.06
C PRO A 76 10.78 2.06 -8.95
N LEU A 77 11.32 2.30 -10.13
CA LEU A 77 11.71 1.24 -11.06
C LEU A 77 13.22 1.09 -11.05
N VAL A 78 13.67 -0.17 -11.01
CA VAL A 78 15.06 -0.56 -11.24
C VAL A 78 15.05 -1.50 -12.43
N ASP A 79 15.68 -1.09 -13.53
CA ASP A 79 15.72 -1.85 -14.80
C ASP A 79 14.33 -2.32 -15.30
N GLY A 80 13.32 -1.45 -15.16
CA GLY A 80 11.93 -1.74 -15.57
C GLY A 80 11.16 -2.68 -14.64
N LEU A 81 11.71 -2.98 -13.47
CA LEU A 81 11.08 -3.80 -12.43
C LEU A 81 10.71 -2.91 -11.24
N LEU A 82 9.58 -3.22 -10.58
CA LEU A 82 9.24 -2.58 -9.31
C LEU A 82 10.32 -2.91 -8.28
N GLU A 83 10.88 -1.87 -7.66
CA GLU A 83 11.79 -2.03 -6.54
C GLU A 83 11.14 -2.88 -5.43
N GLU A 84 11.96 -3.56 -4.64
CA GLU A 84 11.45 -4.26 -3.46
C GLU A 84 10.76 -3.30 -2.51
N HIS A 85 9.53 -3.63 -2.14
CA HIS A 85 8.73 -2.79 -1.25
C HIS A 85 7.80 -3.63 -0.41
N VAL A 86 7.40 -3.05 0.72
CA VAL A 86 6.38 -3.60 1.60
C VAL A 86 4.99 -3.11 1.22
N SER A 87 3.98 -3.94 1.46
CA SER A 87 2.60 -3.62 1.06
C SER A 87 1.94 -2.50 1.88
N SER A 88 2.50 -2.19 3.05
CA SER A 88 2.13 -1.04 3.87
C SER A 88 3.35 -0.14 4.07
N ASP A 89 3.20 1.16 3.84
CA ASP A 89 4.21 2.15 4.21
C ASP A 89 3.96 2.63 5.64
N GLU A 90 4.96 2.56 6.51
CA GLU A 90 4.84 3.11 7.86
C GLU A 90 5.16 4.61 7.89
N ASP A 91 5.96 5.05 6.91
CA ASP A 91 6.51 6.40 6.82
C ASP A 91 5.78 7.24 5.76
N GLU A 92 4.68 6.74 5.21
CA GLU A 92 3.89 7.49 4.25
C GLU A 92 3.32 8.75 4.89
N THR A 93 3.61 9.87 4.23
CA THR A 93 3.12 11.18 4.64
C THR A 93 1.72 11.45 4.11
N ASP A 94 0.96 12.29 4.81
CA ASP A 94 -0.36 12.75 4.35
C ASP A 94 -0.31 13.44 2.98
N ALA A 95 0.82 14.10 2.67
CA ALA A 95 1.06 14.70 1.37
C ALA A 95 1.11 13.62 0.27
N GLU A 96 1.92 12.57 0.45
CA GLU A 96 2.02 11.48 -0.52
C GLU A 96 0.69 10.74 -0.67
N ALA A 97 -0.03 10.48 0.43
CA ALA A 97 -1.36 9.89 0.39
C ALA A 97 -2.38 10.77 -0.35
N SER A 98 -2.26 12.10 -0.25
CA SER A 98 -3.11 13.05 -0.98
C SER A 98 -2.80 13.07 -2.47
N ARG A 99 -1.51 13.07 -2.84
CA ARG A 99 -1.05 13.02 -4.23
C ARG A 99 -1.44 11.72 -4.93
N ARG A 100 -1.34 10.59 -4.24
CA ARG A 100 -1.86 9.31 -4.74
C ARG A 100 -3.36 9.38 -5.01
N ARG A 101 -4.15 9.94 -4.10
CA ARG A 101 -5.61 10.07 -4.31
C ARG A 101 -5.92 10.94 -5.51
N GLU A 102 -5.25 12.07 -5.65
CA GLU A 102 -5.37 12.94 -6.83
C GLU A 102 -5.10 12.15 -8.11
N TRP A 103 -3.97 11.44 -8.18
CA TRP A 103 -3.60 10.66 -9.35
C TRP A 103 -4.62 9.58 -9.72
N LEU A 104 -5.07 8.80 -8.73
CA LEU A 104 -6.05 7.72 -8.95
C LEU A 104 -7.37 8.29 -9.48
N ASN A 105 -7.83 9.42 -8.93
CA ASN A 105 -9.03 10.11 -9.39
C ASN A 105 -8.88 10.69 -10.80
N THR A 106 -7.70 11.19 -11.16
CA THR A 106 -7.43 11.74 -12.49
C THR A 106 -7.39 10.66 -13.57
N HIS A 107 -6.83 9.49 -13.26
CA HIS A 107 -6.57 8.43 -14.26
C HIS A 107 -7.58 7.27 -14.22
N GLY A 108 -8.55 7.30 -13.29
CA GLY A 108 -9.67 6.35 -13.26
C GLY A 108 -9.28 4.93 -12.86
N TRP A 109 -8.46 4.80 -11.81
CA TRP A 109 -7.97 3.51 -11.29
C TRP A 109 -8.86 2.91 -10.19
#